data_AF-A0AA37GPE2-F1
#
_entry.id   AF-A0AA37GPE2-F1
#
_cell.length_a   1.000
_cell.length_b   1.000
_cell.length_c   1.000
_cell.angle_alpha   90.00
_cell.angle_beta   90.00
_cell.angle_gamma   90.00
#
_symmetry.space_group_name_H-M   'P 1'
#
loop_
_entity.id
_entity.type
_entity.pdbx_description
1 polymer ?
#
loop_
_entity_poly.entity_id
_entity_poly.type
_entity_poly.pdbx_seq_one_letter_code
_entity_poly.pdbx_strand_id
1 'polypeptide(L)'
;MASAEESVEGPGSGLKCVMYLTGQHPNVPSKELVSHITHVELAFMNSDTFNKDVAEWPLFTTVDKVRTQFMPGTKVMVAIGGWSDTKGFDTAARTPESRKKWAQNVADMVKATGADGRTPLSKAG
;
A
#
# COMPACT_ATOMS: atom_id res chain seq x y z
N MET A 1 37.38 -0.13 -26.53
CA MET A 1 36.99 -1.16 -25.54
C MET A 1 36.17 -0.44 -24.47
N ALA A 2 34.84 -0.51 -24.56
CA ALA A 2 33.96 0.06 -23.55
C ALA A 2 33.91 -0.92 -22.37
N SER A 3 34.26 -0.42 -21.18
CA SER A 3 34.13 -1.18 -19.93
C SER A 3 32.65 -1.25 -19.58
N ALA A 4 32.09 -2.45 -19.52
CA ALA A 4 30.75 -2.63 -18.98
C ALA A 4 30.78 -2.30 -17.49
N GLU A 5 29.92 -1.38 -17.05
CA GLU A 5 29.69 -1.13 -15.64
C GLU A 5 28.93 -2.32 -15.05
N GLU A 6 29.61 -3.05 -14.17
CA GLU A 6 29.02 -4.12 -13.38
C GLU A 6 28.03 -3.50 -12.38
N SER A 7 26.74 -3.76 -12.61
CA SER A 7 25.69 -3.36 -11.69
C SER A 7 25.76 -4.29 -10.48
N VAL A 8 26.34 -3.81 -9.39
CA VAL A 8 26.38 -4.55 -8.12
C VAL A 8 24.97 -4.57 -7.53
N GLU A 9 24.21 -5.63 -7.82
CA GLU A 9 23.04 -5.98 -7.01
C GLU A 9 23.53 -6.44 -5.63
N GLY A 10 23.42 -5.56 -4.64
CA GLY A 10 23.69 -5.90 -3.25
C GLY A 10 22.67 -6.93 -2.71
N PRO A 11 23.04 -7.81 -1.76
CA PRO A 11 22.19 -8.90 -1.31
C PRO A 11 21.14 -8.38 -0.33
N GLY A 12 20.06 -7.79 -0.84
CA GLY A 12 18.81 -7.72 -0.08
C GLY A 12 18.17 -9.09 -0.17
N SER A 13 18.31 -9.93 0.87
CA SER A 13 17.56 -11.19 0.96
C SER A 13 16.12 -10.93 0.52
N GLY A 14 15.58 -11.67 -0.46
CA GLY A 14 14.24 -11.42 -1.03
C GLY A 14 13.06 -11.54 -0.04
N LEU A 15 13.34 -11.57 1.26
CA LEU A 15 12.42 -11.54 2.37
C LEU A 15 11.78 -10.15 2.49
N LYS A 16 10.46 -10.13 2.63
CA LYS A 16 9.66 -8.93 2.85
C LYS A 16 9.38 -8.80 4.35
N CYS A 17 9.87 -7.73 4.97
CA CYS A 17 9.43 -7.30 6.30
C CYS A 17 8.31 -6.27 6.15
N VAL A 18 7.10 -6.63 6.58
CA VAL A 18 5.89 -5.80 6.46
C VAL A 18 5.49 -5.30 7.84
N MET A 19 5.31 -3.98 7.99
CA MET A 19 4.85 -3.35 9.23
C MET A 19 3.48 -2.71 9.03
N TYR A 20 2.56 -2.96 9.96
CA TYR A 20 1.31 -2.21 10.05
C TYR A 20 1.53 -0.89 10.80
N LEU A 21 1.13 0.23 10.19
CA LEU A 21 1.06 1.54 10.83
C LEU A 21 -0.41 1.91 11.04
N THR A 22 -0.83 2.04 12.29
CA THR A 22 -2.24 2.22 12.64
C THR A 22 -2.53 3.67 13.04
N GLY A 23 -3.75 4.14 12.75
CA GLY A 23 -4.19 5.46 13.22
C GLY A 23 -4.30 5.60 14.74
N GLN A 24 -4.39 4.48 15.47
CA GLN A 24 -4.41 4.44 16.94
C GLN A 24 -3.03 4.69 17.54
N HIS A 25 -1.97 4.29 16.83
CA HIS A 25 -0.58 4.45 17.23
C HIS A 25 0.27 5.00 16.07
N PRO A 26 0.08 6.28 15.67
CA PRO A 26 0.67 6.84 14.45
C PRO A 26 2.15 7.28 14.61
N ASN A 27 2.85 6.74 15.62
CA ASN A 27 4.23 7.11 15.93
C ASN A 27 5.18 6.09 15.30
N VAL A 28 6.03 6.56 14.38
CA VAL A 28 7.08 5.74 13.77
C VAL A 28 8.37 5.90 14.59
N PRO A 29 9.06 4.80 14.97
CA PRO A 29 10.37 4.86 15.63
C PRO A 29 11.45 5.53 14.75
N SER A 30 12.66 5.68 15.28
CA SER A 30 13.77 6.25 14.52
C SER A 30 14.11 5.40 13.28
N LYS A 31 14.68 6.03 12.25
CA LYS A 31 14.96 5.39 10.95
C LYS A 31 15.87 4.17 11.07
N GLU A 32 16.77 4.16 12.05
CA GLU A 32 17.68 3.05 12.32
C GLU A 32 16.90 1.80 12.74
N LEU A 33 15.88 1.97 13.59
CA LEU A 33 15.04 0.87 14.08
C LEU A 33 14.11 0.33 12.99
N VAL A 34 13.68 1.16 12.05
CA VAL A 34 12.81 0.77 10.94
C VAL A 34 13.55 0.48 9.63
N SER A 35 14.89 0.46 9.66
CA SER A 35 15.73 0.35 8.45
C SER A 35 15.57 -0.97 7.68
N HIS A 36 15.15 -2.03 8.38
CA HIS A 36 14.90 -3.36 7.80
C HIS A 36 13.48 -3.54 7.26
N ILE A 37 12.59 -2.57 7.48
CA ILE A 37 11.21 -2.62 7.01
C ILE A 37 11.18 -2.36 5.51
N THR A 38 10.57 -3.28 4.78
CA THR A 38 10.47 -3.23 3.32
C THR A 38 9.12 -2.70 2.84
N HIS A 39 8.07 -2.92 3.64
CA HIS A 39 6.70 -2.53 3.33
C HIS A 39 6.00 -1.99 4.58
N VAL A 40 5.20 -0.95 4.40
CA VAL A 40 4.36 -0.36 5.44
C VAL A 40 2.92 -0.39 4.97
N GLU A 41 2.02 -0.93 5.78
CA GLU A 41 0.58 -0.99 5.53
C GLU A 41 -0.16 0.00 6.43
N LEU A 42 -0.81 1.00 5.82
CA LEU A 42 -1.64 1.96 6.53
C LEU A 42 -2.96 1.29 6.91
N ALA A 43 -3.14 1.03 8.21
CA ALA A 43 -4.26 0.29 8.77
C ALA A 43 -5.25 1.21 9.52
N PHE A 44 -6.55 1.19 9.24
CA PHE A 44 -7.24 0.50 8.13
C PHE A 44 -8.20 1.45 7.42
N MET A 45 -8.35 1.25 6.11
CA MET A 45 -9.43 1.87 5.33
C MET A 45 -10.70 1.03 5.48
N ASN A 46 -11.84 1.70 5.71
CA ASN A 46 -13.12 1.01 5.84
C ASN A 46 -13.47 0.25 4.56
N SER A 47 -13.84 -1.03 4.69
CA SER A 47 -14.16 -1.91 3.57
C SER A 47 -15.39 -1.39 2.80
N ASP A 48 -16.45 -0.95 3.47
CA ASP A 48 -17.70 -0.54 2.83
C ASP A 48 -17.55 0.70 1.94
N THR A 49 -16.49 1.50 2.13
CA THR A 49 -16.14 2.63 1.26
C THR A 49 -16.08 2.22 -0.21
N PHE A 50 -15.51 1.06 -0.53
CA PHE A 50 -15.26 0.64 -1.91
C PHE A 50 -16.51 0.13 -2.65
N ASN A 51 -17.67 0.03 -1.98
CA ASN A 51 -18.94 -0.27 -2.64
C ASN A 51 -19.72 0.99 -3.05
N LYS A 52 -19.29 2.17 -2.59
CA LYS A 52 -19.99 3.45 -2.77
C LYS A 52 -19.39 4.25 -3.92
N ASP A 53 -20.04 5.35 -4.27
CA ASP A 53 -19.46 6.36 -5.15
C ASP A 53 -18.70 7.33 -4.25
N VAL A 54 -17.38 7.31 -4.33
CA VAL A 54 -16.48 7.93 -3.35
C VAL A 54 -15.71 9.07 -4.00
N ALA A 55 -15.75 10.26 -3.39
CA ALA A 55 -14.96 11.41 -3.82
C ALA A 55 -13.61 11.52 -3.10
N GLU A 56 -13.49 10.94 -1.89
CA GLU A 56 -12.34 11.12 -1.01
C GLU A 56 -11.95 9.82 -0.28
N TRP A 57 -10.65 9.68 0.01
CA TRP A 57 -10.07 8.50 0.66
C TRP A 57 -9.48 8.88 2.02
N PRO A 58 -10.28 8.82 3.11
CA PRO A 58 -9.90 9.39 4.40
C PRO A 58 -8.94 8.49 5.17
N LEU A 59 -7.66 8.46 4.76
CA LEU A 59 -6.59 7.88 5.56
C LEU A 59 -6.26 8.79 6.76
N PHE A 60 -5.84 8.20 7.87
CA PHE A 60 -5.41 8.95 9.06
C PHE A 60 -4.08 9.73 8.86
N THR A 61 -3.39 9.45 7.76
CA THR A 61 -2.12 10.06 7.33
C THR A 61 -2.03 10.04 5.80
N THR A 62 -1.04 10.70 5.22
CA THR A 62 -0.77 10.64 3.78
C THR A 62 0.38 9.68 3.47
N VAL A 63 0.37 9.11 2.27
CA VAL A 63 1.45 8.22 1.79
C VAL A 63 2.78 8.96 1.78
N ASP A 64 2.80 10.21 1.28
CA ASP A 64 4.02 11.01 1.21
C ASP A 64 4.62 11.29 2.59
N LYS A 65 3.79 11.63 3.58
CA LYS A 65 4.25 11.85 4.96
C LYS A 65 4.93 10.59 5.49
N VAL A 66 4.30 9.43 5.31
CA VAL A 66 4.82 8.14 5.76
C VAL A 66 6.13 7.81 5.04
N ARG A 67 6.22 8.01 3.72
CA ARG A 67 7.46 7.77 2.96
C ARG A 67 8.67 8.51 3.54
N THR A 68 8.49 9.73 4.05
CA THR A 68 9.61 10.49 4.65
C THR A 68 10.17 9.86 5.93
N GLN A 69 9.40 8.99 6.59
CA GLN A 69 9.74 8.36 7.87
C GLN A 69 10.50 7.03 7.71
N PHE A 70 10.51 6.42 6.52
CA PHE A 70 11.19 5.15 6.25
C PHE A 70 12.38 5.31 5.30
N MET A 71 13.12 4.22 5.09
CA MET A 71 14.23 4.19 4.14
C MET A 71 13.73 4.36 2.70
N PRO A 72 14.49 5.06 1.82
CA PRO A 72 14.17 5.12 0.40
C PRO A 72 13.93 3.72 -0.19
N GLY A 73 12.89 3.57 -0.99
CA GLY A 73 12.51 2.29 -1.59
C GLY A 73 11.49 1.47 -0.78
N THR A 74 11.25 1.81 0.49
CA THR A 74 10.16 1.20 1.29
C THR A 74 8.81 1.40 0.61
N LYS A 75 8.05 0.32 0.44
CA LYS A 75 6.73 0.35 -0.17
C LYS A 75 5.68 0.78 0.84
N VAL A 76 4.78 1.69 0.48
CA VAL A 76 3.68 2.14 1.33
C VAL A 76 2.36 1.72 0.71
N MET A 77 1.60 0.87 1.41
CA MET A 77 0.36 0.26 0.96
C MET A 77 -0.78 0.62 1.91
N VAL A 78 -2.02 0.37 1.51
CA VAL A 78 -3.21 0.61 2.33
C VAL A 78 -3.85 -0.74 2.65
N ALA A 79 -4.05 -1.01 3.94
CA ALA A 79 -4.80 -2.18 4.38
C ALA A 79 -6.28 -1.83 4.48
N ILE A 80 -7.14 -2.63 3.86
CA ILE A 80 -8.59 -2.45 3.82
C ILE A 80 -9.23 -3.45 4.80
N GLY A 81 -10.14 -2.99 5.66
CA GLY A 81 -10.88 -3.85 6.59
C GLY A 81 -10.26 -3.91 7.99
N GLY A 82 -9.87 -5.11 8.42
CA GLY A 82 -9.47 -5.41 9.80
C GLY A 82 -10.37 -6.48 10.41
N TRP A 83 -10.15 -6.81 11.69
CA TRP A 83 -10.77 -7.98 12.34
C TRP A 83 -12.30 -8.06 12.19
N SER A 84 -13.01 -6.96 12.42
CA SER A 84 -14.48 -6.92 12.38
C SER A 84 -15.06 -6.24 11.14
N ASP A 85 -14.23 -5.71 10.24
CA ASP A 85 -14.68 -4.95 9.07
C ASP A 85 -14.68 -5.85 7.81
N THR A 86 -15.69 -6.73 7.75
CA THR A 86 -15.83 -7.74 6.69
C THR A 86 -17.01 -7.48 5.75
N LYS A 87 -17.94 -6.59 6.11
CA LYS A 87 -19.19 -6.34 5.39
C LYS A 87 -18.97 -5.86 3.95
N GLY A 88 -18.00 -4.98 3.74
CA GLY A 88 -17.69 -4.45 2.41
C GLY A 88 -17.26 -5.55 1.46
N PHE A 89 -16.42 -6.49 1.94
CA PHE A 89 -15.97 -7.64 1.17
C PHE A 89 -17.11 -8.60 0.80
N ASP A 90 -18.00 -8.91 1.75
CA ASP A 90 -19.18 -9.76 1.48
C ASP A 90 -20.04 -9.14 0.37
N THR A 91 -20.32 -7.83 0.45
CA THR A 91 -21.09 -7.12 -0.57
C THR A 91 -20.39 -7.14 -1.92
N ALA A 92 -19.08 -6.85 -1.94
CA ALA A 92 -18.29 -6.80 -3.16
C ALA A 92 -18.21 -8.15 -3.87
N ALA A 93 -18.16 -9.26 -3.14
CA ALA A 93 -17.96 -10.59 -3.71
C ALA A 93 -19.21 -11.15 -4.44
N ARG A 94 -20.42 -10.65 -4.14
CA ARG A 94 -21.71 -11.26 -4.54
C ARG A 94 -21.94 -11.35 -6.05
N THR A 95 -21.59 -10.34 -6.83
CA THR A 95 -21.83 -10.33 -8.28
C THR A 95 -20.61 -9.87 -9.08
N PRO A 96 -20.52 -10.18 -10.39
CA PRO A 96 -19.48 -9.63 -11.26
C PRO A 96 -19.45 -8.08 -11.24
N GLU A 97 -20.61 -7.45 -11.20
CA GLU A 97 -20.75 -5.98 -11.21
C GLU A 97 -20.24 -5.39 -9.90
N SER A 98 -20.57 -5.98 -8.75
CA SER A 98 -20.08 -5.53 -7.44
C SER A 98 -18.56 -5.69 -7.34
N ARG A 99 -17.99 -6.80 -7.84
CA ARG A 99 -16.54 -7.01 -7.89
C ARG A 99 -15.85 -5.98 -8.77
N LYS A 100 -16.43 -5.68 -9.94
CA LYS A 100 -15.89 -4.67 -10.87
C LYS A 100 -15.89 -3.29 -10.23
N LYS A 101 -16.99 -2.88 -9.59
CA LYS A 101 -17.09 -1.59 -8.90
C LYS A 101 -16.05 -1.49 -7.78
N TRP A 102 -15.94 -2.52 -6.95
CA TRP A 102 -14.95 -2.58 -5.89
C TRP A 102 -13.53 -2.44 -6.42
N ALA A 103 -13.15 -3.22 -7.43
CA ALA A 103 -11.82 -3.18 -8.01
C ALA A 103 -11.49 -1.80 -8.63
N GLN A 104 -12.46 -1.17 -9.28
CA GLN A 104 -12.32 0.20 -9.81
C GLN A 104 -12.04 1.20 -8.69
N ASN A 105 -12.84 1.18 -7.63
CA ASN A 105 -12.66 2.07 -6.48
C ASN A 105 -11.32 1.83 -5.76
N VAL A 106 -10.85 0.58 -5.66
CA VAL A 106 -9.51 0.27 -5.13
C VAL A 106 -8.42 0.88 -6.01
N ALA A 107 -8.54 0.77 -7.34
CA ALA A 107 -7.59 1.37 -8.28
C ALA A 107 -7.58 2.91 -8.18
N ASP A 108 -8.77 3.54 -8.06
CA ASP A 108 -8.91 4.99 -7.90
C ASP A 108 -8.30 5.47 -6.58
N MET A 109 -8.49 4.74 -5.49
CA MET A 109 -7.83 5.00 -4.20
C MET A 109 -6.32 4.93 -4.30
N VAL A 110 -5.77 3.88 -4.91
CA VAL A 110 -4.31 3.72 -5.09
C VAL A 110 -3.74 4.89 -5.91
N LYS A 111 -4.44 5.29 -6.98
CA LYS A 111 -4.04 6.43 -7.82
C LYS A 111 -4.10 7.75 -7.07
N ALA A 112 -5.16 7.99 -6.31
CA ALA A 112 -5.37 9.25 -5.60
C ALA A 112 -4.40 9.42 -4.41
N THR A 113 -4.07 8.33 -3.72
CA THR A 113 -3.20 8.36 -2.53
C THR A 113 -1.72 8.21 -2.85
N GLY A 114 -1.36 7.66 -4.02
CA GLY A 114 0.03 7.37 -4.37
C GLY A 114 0.60 6.11 -3.71
N ALA A 115 -0.27 5.24 -3.18
CA ALA A 115 0.12 3.97 -2.56
C ALA A 115 0.74 2.99 -3.59
N ASP A 116 1.63 2.13 -3.13
CA ASP A 116 2.40 1.19 -3.96
C ASP A 116 1.68 -0.13 -4.24
N GLY A 117 0.45 -0.30 -3.76
CA GLY A 117 -0.31 -1.56 -3.88
C GLY A 117 -0.71 -1.97 -5.30
N ARG A 118 -0.26 -1.25 -6.33
CA ARG A 118 -0.41 -1.67 -7.73
C ARG A 118 0.70 -2.65 -8.11
N THR A 119 0.36 -3.70 -8.85
CA THR A 119 1.37 -4.46 -9.58
C THR A 119 2.13 -3.49 -10.49
N PRO A 120 3.48 -3.46 -10.49
CA PRO A 120 4.20 -2.76 -11.53
C PRO A 120 3.74 -3.37 -12.85
N LEU A 121 3.09 -2.57 -13.71
CA LEU A 121 3.04 -2.92 -15.11
C LEU A 121 4.51 -2.97 -15.52
N SER A 122 5.05 -4.17 -15.78
CA SER A 122 6.31 -4.30 -16.48
C SER A 122 6.21 -3.34 -17.66
N LYS A 123 7.14 -2.39 -17.78
CA LYS A 123 7.25 -1.60 -19.00
C LYS A 123 7.42 -2.63 -20.12
N ALA A 124 6.34 -2.91 -20.83
CA ALA A 124 6.41 -3.62 -22.09
C ALA A 124 7.15 -2.65 -23.02
N GLY A 125 8.44 -2.93 -23.19
CA GLY A 125 9.25 -2.33 -24.25
C GLY A 125 8.87 -2.90 -25.60
#